data_AF-A0A9D7ZAC8-F1
#
_entry.id   AF-A0A9D7ZAC8-F1
#
_cell.length_a   1.000
_cell.length_b   1.000
_cell.length_c   1.000
_cell.angle_alpha   90.00
_cell.angle_beta   90.00
_cell.angle_gamma   90.00
#
_symmetry.space_group_name_H-M   'P 1'
#
loop_
_entity.id
_entity.type
_entity.pdbx_description
1 polymer ?
#
loop_
_entity_poly.entity_id
_entity_poly.type
_entity_poly.pdbx_seq_one_letter_code
_entity_poly.pdbx_strand_id
1 'polypeptide(L)'
;MQQVIQRLVGALQRSIDLLLNTPSGRLVGVALLVLVVLVFLTRRVVKLFRKPEDVSLVDPLRVVDLAAEPLGKNERADLKVHNMPVRLGAVVLAPLGRIDLPDDEEIPNILDGLVPGLGKFLAEDTPIVRTWPNQVSVGGFANNLALHMQVGGQDLTETPWCLVAGKTKLPDGLLLVTLALAAEAPNRLGVVRLEDESQWMQAIQVNRSNG
;
A
#
# COMPACT_ATOMS: atom_id res chain seq x y z
N MET A 1 -19.33 -0.91 -38.46
CA MET A 1 -18.50 -0.18 -37.47
C MET A 1 -17.78 1.04 -38.06
N GLN A 2 -17.10 0.95 -39.20
CA GLN A 2 -16.35 2.08 -39.79
C GLN A 2 -17.19 3.35 -40.07
N GLN A 3 -18.45 3.20 -40.51
CA GLN A 3 -19.33 4.36 -40.74
C GLN A 3 -19.73 5.12 -39.47
N VAL A 4 -19.82 4.44 -38.32
CA VAL A 4 -20.17 5.07 -37.04
C VAL A 4 -18.99 5.90 -36.52
N ILE A 5 -17.78 5.37 -36.67
CA ILE A 5 -16.54 6.07 -36.31
C ILE A 5 -16.35 7.32 -37.17
N GLN A 6 -16.56 7.25 -38.48
CA GLN A 6 -16.45 8.43 -39.35
C GLN A 6 -17.50 9.51 -39.03
N ARG A 7 -18.72 9.14 -38.64
CA ARG A 7 -19.75 10.10 -38.21
C ARG A 7 -19.40 10.76 -36.87
N LEU A 8 -18.85 10.00 -35.92
CA LEU A 8 -18.36 10.52 -34.64
C LEU A 8 -17.19 11.49 -34.85
N VAL A 9 -16.21 11.12 -35.67
CA VAL A 9 -15.05 11.98 -35.99
C VAL A 9 -15.48 13.26 -36.69
N GLY A 10 -16.40 13.18 -37.66
CA GLY A 10 -16.93 14.36 -38.35
C GLY A 10 -17.78 15.26 -37.45
N ALA A 11 -18.55 14.69 -36.52
CA ALA A 11 -19.29 15.46 -35.51
C ALA A 11 -18.32 16.16 -34.54
N LEU A 12 -17.26 15.48 -34.12
CA LEU A 12 -16.23 16.02 -33.25
C LEU A 12 -15.50 17.20 -33.90
N GLN A 13 -15.11 17.06 -35.17
CA GLN A 13 -14.46 18.12 -35.95
C GLN A 13 -15.38 19.34 -36.10
N ARG A 14 -16.68 19.14 -36.38
CA ARG A 14 -17.63 20.26 -36.47
C ARG A 14 -17.84 20.98 -35.15
N SER A 15 -17.87 20.25 -34.03
CA SER A 15 -17.94 20.89 -32.71
C SER A 15 -16.68 21.69 -32.38
N ILE A 16 -15.50 21.21 -32.81
CA ILE A 16 -14.22 21.91 -32.64
C ILE A 16 -14.17 23.18 -33.50
N ASP A 17 -14.61 23.11 -34.76
CA ASP A 17 -14.66 24.27 -35.65
C ASP A 17 -15.67 25.32 -35.16
N LEU A 18 -16.82 24.91 -34.63
CA LEU A 18 -17.78 25.82 -34.01
C LEU A 18 -17.22 26.50 -32.76
N LEU A 19 -16.46 25.77 -31.94
CA LEU A 19 -15.76 26.32 -30.76
C LEU A 19 -14.64 27.30 -31.14
N LEU A 20 -13.93 27.10 -32.26
CA LEU A 20 -12.78 27.94 -32.64
C LEU A 20 -13.15 29.15 -33.50
N ASN A 21 -14.24 29.08 -34.27
CA ASN A 21 -14.54 30.04 -35.34
C ASN A 21 -15.69 31.02 -35.04
N THR A 22 -16.44 30.81 -33.94
CA THR A 22 -17.42 31.81 -33.46
C THR A 22 -16.92 32.54 -32.21
N PRO A 23 -17.24 33.85 -32.06
CA PRO A 23 -16.82 34.62 -30.89
C PRO A 23 -17.36 34.05 -29.58
N SER A 24 -18.57 33.48 -29.60
CA SER A 24 -19.18 32.75 -28.47
C SER A 24 -18.50 31.40 -28.19
N GLY A 25 -18.11 30.65 -29.23
CA GLY A 25 -17.35 29.41 -29.09
C GLY A 25 -15.99 29.62 -28.42
N ARG A 26 -15.27 30.69 -28.81
CA ARG A 26 -13.97 31.04 -28.21
C ARG A 26 -14.09 31.35 -26.72
N LEU A 27 -15.16 32.06 -26.32
CA LEU A 27 -15.44 32.34 -24.90
C LEU A 27 -15.68 31.05 -24.11
N VAL A 28 -16.45 30.11 -24.66
CA VAL A 28 -16.71 28.81 -24.01
C VAL A 28 -15.42 27.97 -23.91
N GLY A 29 -14.62 27.94 -24.98
CA GLY A 29 -13.34 27.22 -24.99
C GLY A 29 -12.34 27.79 -23.98
N VAL A 30 -12.21 29.13 -23.91
CA VAL A 30 -11.36 29.79 -22.92
C VAL A 30 -11.88 29.55 -21.50
N ALA A 31 -13.19 29.61 -21.27
CA ALA A 31 -13.79 29.33 -19.96
C ALA A 31 -13.51 27.89 -19.48
N LEU A 32 -13.62 26.90 -20.38
CA LEU A 32 -13.28 25.51 -20.08
C LEU A 32 -11.79 25.32 -19.76
N LEU A 33 -10.92 25.97 -20.53
CA LEU A 33 -9.47 25.91 -20.30
C LEU A 33 -9.10 26.56 -18.96
N VAL A 34 -9.68 27.71 -18.65
CA VAL A 34 -9.51 28.40 -17.35
C VAL A 34 -10.02 27.51 -16.21
N LEU A 35 -11.16 26.85 -16.36
CA LEU A 35 -11.69 25.90 -15.37
C LEU A 35 -10.71 24.74 -15.12
N VAL A 36 -10.17 24.13 -16.18
CA VAL A 36 -9.21 23.03 -16.07
C VAL A 36 -7.93 23.49 -15.37
N VAL A 37 -7.42 24.67 -15.71
CA VAL A 37 -6.23 25.26 -15.07
C VAL A 37 -6.52 25.57 -13.60
N LEU A 38 -7.69 26.11 -13.26
CA LEU A 38 -8.11 26.38 -11.88
C LEU A 38 -8.23 25.08 -11.07
N VAL A 39 -8.83 24.03 -11.62
CA VAL A 39 -8.93 22.72 -10.97
C VAL A 39 -7.53 22.11 -10.77
N PHE A 40 -6.64 22.24 -11.76
CA PHE A 40 -5.28 21.75 -11.65
C PHE A 40 -4.47 22.50 -10.59
N LEU A 41 -4.54 23.84 -10.59
CA LEU A 41 -3.86 24.69 -9.60
C LEU A 41 -4.42 24.47 -8.20
N THR A 42 -5.74 24.40 -8.03
CA THR A 42 -6.36 24.12 -6.73
C THR A 42 -5.98 22.74 -6.22
N ARG A 43 -5.96 21.70 -7.05
CA ARG A 43 -5.45 20.38 -6.64
C ARG A 43 -3.98 20.42 -6.22
N ARG A 44 -3.14 21.18 -6.93
CA ARG A 44 -1.71 21.31 -6.62
C ARG A 44 -1.49 22.07 -5.31
N VAL A 45 -2.22 23.15 -5.11
CA VAL A 45 -2.19 23.96 -3.87
C VAL A 45 -2.78 23.16 -2.71
N VAL A 46 -3.87 22.43 -2.90
CA VAL A 46 -4.44 21.55 -1.86
C VAL A 46 -3.48 20.42 -1.50
N LYS A 47 -2.72 19.86 -2.45
CA LYS A 47 -1.63 18.92 -2.11
C LYS A 47 -0.50 19.60 -1.32
N LEU A 48 -0.13 20.83 -1.68
CA LEU A 48 0.96 21.57 -1.02
C LEU A 48 0.59 22.12 0.37
N PHE A 49 -0.70 22.43 0.57
CA PHE A 49 -1.27 22.96 1.81
C PHE A 49 -2.13 21.95 2.57
N ARG A 50 -2.18 20.69 2.11
CA ARG A 50 -2.63 19.58 2.96
C ARG A 50 -1.64 19.56 4.11
N LYS A 51 -2.06 20.17 5.23
CA LYS A 51 -1.38 20.01 6.51
C LYS A 51 -1.12 18.51 6.66
N PRO A 52 0.12 18.09 7.00
CA PRO A 52 0.35 16.72 7.37
C PRO A 52 -0.73 16.40 8.39
N GLU A 53 -1.52 15.38 8.09
CA GLU A 53 -2.54 14.87 9.00
C GLU A 53 -1.81 14.71 10.33
N ASP A 54 -2.25 15.49 11.33
CA ASP A 54 -1.66 15.44 12.66
C ASP A 54 -1.93 14.01 13.11
N VAL A 55 -0.93 13.15 12.96
CA VAL A 55 -1.00 11.77 13.40
C VAL A 55 -1.13 11.89 14.90
N SER A 56 -2.38 11.86 15.35
CA SER A 56 -2.73 11.92 16.75
C SER A 56 -1.92 10.83 17.43
N LEU A 57 -0.95 11.25 18.25
CA LEU A 57 -0.20 10.36 19.15
C LEU A 57 -1.13 9.68 20.18
N VAL A 58 -2.45 9.92 20.09
CA VAL A 58 -3.52 9.47 20.99
C VAL A 58 -4.81 9.21 20.20
N ASP A 59 -4.75 8.58 19.02
CA ASP A 59 -5.87 7.72 18.60
C ASP A 59 -5.43 6.31 18.97
N PRO A 60 -6.14 5.57 19.85
CA PRO A 60 -5.64 4.36 20.45
C PRO A 60 -5.22 3.45 19.33
N LEU A 61 -3.91 3.21 19.23
CA LEU A 61 -3.25 2.29 18.32
C LEU A 61 -4.15 1.08 18.18
N ARG A 62 -4.96 1.09 17.11
CA ARG A 62 -6.09 0.19 17.02
C ARG A 62 -5.44 -1.16 16.82
N VAL A 63 -5.43 -1.91 17.91
CA VAL A 63 -4.89 -3.26 17.98
C VAL A 63 -5.42 -3.97 16.76
N VAL A 64 -4.52 -4.35 15.84
CA VAL A 64 -4.95 -5.18 14.72
C VAL A 64 -5.28 -6.51 15.37
N ASP A 65 -6.58 -6.74 15.59
CA ASP A 65 -7.06 -7.98 16.17
C ASP A 65 -7.00 -9.06 15.11
N LEU A 66 -5.84 -9.71 15.08
CA LEU A 66 -5.54 -10.80 14.16
C LEU A 66 -6.40 -12.04 14.42
N ALA A 67 -7.10 -12.11 15.57
CA ALA A 67 -8.04 -13.20 15.86
C ALA A 67 -9.41 -13.00 15.17
N ALA A 68 -9.77 -11.77 14.81
CA ALA A 68 -10.99 -11.46 14.08
C ALA A 68 -10.89 -11.77 12.57
N GLU A 69 -9.67 -12.02 12.08
CA GLU A 69 -9.43 -12.30 10.67
C GLU A 69 -9.80 -13.75 10.33
N PRO A 70 -10.75 -13.97 9.40
CA PRO A 70 -11.10 -15.31 8.96
C PRO A 70 -9.95 -15.86 8.11
N LEU A 71 -9.03 -16.55 8.78
CA LEU A 71 -8.06 -17.39 8.10
C LEU A 71 -8.85 -18.46 7.34
N GLY A 72 -8.98 -18.27 6.02
CA GLY A 72 -9.38 -19.35 5.12
C GLY A 72 -8.40 -20.52 5.24
N LYS A 73 -8.54 -21.55 4.39
CA LYS A 73 -7.51 -22.58 4.31
C LYS A 73 -6.17 -21.93 3.93
N ASN A 74 -5.23 -21.86 4.87
CA ASN A 74 -3.90 -21.27 4.70
C ASN A 74 -2.93 -22.20 3.93
N GLU A 75 -3.46 -23.19 3.22
CA GLU A 75 -2.71 -24.12 2.38
C GLU A 75 -2.30 -23.44 1.07
N ARG A 76 -1.40 -22.44 1.13
CA ARG A 76 -0.82 -21.80 -0.07
C ARG A 76 0.69 -22.00 -0.14
N ALA A 77 1.18 -22.58 -1.24
CA ALA A 77 2.60 -22.92 -1.40
C ALA A 77 3.45 -21.81 -2.05
N ASP A 78 2.80 -20.75 -2.54
CA ASP A 78 3.40 -19.69 -3.34
C ASP A 78 3.96 -18.52 -2.51
N LEU A 79 3.61 -18.40 -1.23
CA LEU A 79 4.21 -17.47 -0.27
C LEU A 79 4.73 -18.22 0.95
N LYS A 80 5.98 -17.94 1.32
CA LYS A 80 6.63 -18.57 2.47
C LYS A 80 7.44 -17.60 3.30
N VAL A 81 7.50 -17.85 4.61
CA VAL A 81 8.46 -17.25 5.55
C VAL A 81 9.36 -18.35 6.09
N HIS A 82 10.68 -18.25 5.93
CA HIS A 82 11.62 -19.29 6.37
C HIS A 82 11.17 -20.72 5.99
N ASN A 83 10.74 -20.90 4.73
CA ASN A 83 10.18 -22.13 4.15
C ASN A 83 8.81 -22.60 4.69
N MET A 84 8.20 -21.86 5.61
CA MET A 84 6.85 -22.12 6.10
C MET A 84 5.81 -21.44 5.20
N PRO A 85 4.82 -22.18 4.65
CA PRO A 85 3.67 -21.61 3.96
C PRO A 85 2.93 -20.58 4.81
N VAL A 86 2.67 -19.40 4.26
CA VAL A 86 1.92 -18.34 4.95
C VAL A 86 0.99 -17.58 4.01
N ARG A 87 0.02 -16.90 4.60
CA ARG A 87 -0.88 -15.95 3.94
C ARG A 87 -0.64 -14.53 4.45
N LEU A 88 -0.77 -13.53 3.58
CA LEU A 88 -0.63 -12.13 3.98
C LEU A 88 -1.90 -11.63 4.65
N GLY A 89 -1.84 -11.29 5.93
CA GLY A 89 -3.00 -10.82 6.69
C GLY A 89 -3.00 -9.32 6.94
N ALA A 90 -1.85 -8.72 7.25
CA ALA A 90 -1.74 -7.27 7.39
C ALA A 90 -0.40 -6.73 6.90
N VAL A 91 -0.44 -5.48 6.45
CA VAL A 91 0.73 -4.70 6.04
C VAL A 91 0.71 -3.41 6.86
N VAL A 92 1.78 -3.16 7.60
CA VAL A 92 1.96 -1.93 8.38
C VAL A 92 3.14 -1.15 7.87
N LEU A 93 2.89 0.13 7.56
CA LEU A 93 3.88 1.05 7.02
C LEU A 93 4.13 2.17 8.02
N ALA A 94 5.39 2.43 8.36
CA ALA A 94 5.77 3.51 9.26
C ALA A 94 6.92 4.33 8.64
N PRO A 95 6.82 5.67 8.56
CA PRO A 95 7.92 6.47 8.07
C PRO A 95 9.06 6.47 9.09
N LEU A 96 10.31 6.46 8.61
CA LEU A 96 11.49 6.70 9.42
C LEU A 96 12.08 8.06 9.05
N GLY A 97 11.63 9.10 9.75
CA GLY A 97 11.96 10.49 9.43
C GLY A 97 10.81 11.23 8.74
N ARG A 98 11.10 12.31 8.03
CA ARG A 98 10.08 13.18 7.42
C ARG A 98 9.85 12.80 5.96
N ILE A 99 9.29 11.62 5.74
CA ILE A 99 8.82 11.19 4.42
C ILE A 99 7.30 11.18 4.39
N ASP A 100 6.75 11.41 3.22
CA ASP A 100 5.32 11.20 2.98
C ASP A 100 5.03 9.69 2.97
N LEU A 101 3.87 9.32 3.50
CA LEU A 101 3.39 7.95 3.44
C LEU A 101 2.96 7.63 2.01
N PRO A 102 3.25 6.42 1.51
CA PRO A 102 2.86 6.03 0.15
C PRO A 102 1.35 5.92 0.02
N ASP A 103 0.84 6.28 -1.16
CA ASP A 103 -0.58 6.11 -1.51
C ASP A 103 -0.90 4.60 -1.73
N ASP A 104 -2.17 4.18 -1.57
CA ASP A 104 -2.59 2.78 -1.71
C ASP A 104 -2.17 2.14 -3.07
N GLU A 105 -2.08 2.95 -4.13
CA GLU A 105 -1.65 2.53 -5.47
C GLU A 105 -0.14 2.21 -5.54
N GLU A 106 0.66 2.77 -4.63
CA GLU A 106 2.12 2.60 -4.60
C GLU A 106 2.54 1.38 -3.78
N ILE A 107 1.72 0.97 -2.81
CA ILE A 107 2.01 -0.14 -1.88
C ILE A 107 2.37 -1.45 -2.61
N PRO A 108 1.65 -1.88 -3.68
CA PRO A 108 2.03 -3.08 -4.42
C PRO A 108 3.45 -3.01 -4.99
N ASN A 109 3.84 -1.86 -5.53
CA ASN A 109 5.18 -1.65 -6.10
C ASN A 109 6.25 -1.65 -5.00
N ILE A 110 5.94 -1.10 -3.82
CA ILE A 110 6.84 -1.13 -2.67
C ILE A 110 7.07 -2.58 -2.22
N LEU A 111 6.00 -3.36 -2.06
CA LEU A 111 6.11 -4.78 -1.68
C LEU A 111 6.90 -5.58 -2.72
N ASP A 112 6.67 -5.35 -4.02
CA ASP A 112 7.44 -5.97 -5.09
C ASP A 112 8.91 -5.55 -5.09
N GLY A 113 9.22 -4.34 -4.60
CA GLY A 113 10.57 -3.87 -4.34
C GLY A 113 11.27 -4.61 -3.19
N LEU A 114 10.51 -5.06 -2.16
CA LEU A 114 11.04 -5.87 -1.07
C LEU A 114 11.34 -7.30 -1.54
N VAL A 115 10.33 -7.92 -2.15
CA VAL A 115 10.39 -9.28 -2.67
C VAL A 115 9.60 -9.32 -3.99
N PRO A 116 10.24 -9.64 -5.12
CA PRO A 116 9.55 -9.66 -6.41
C PRO A 116 8.34 -10.60 -6.41
N GLY A 117 7.18 -10.05 -6.78
CA GLY A 117 5.91 -10.78 -6.83
C GLY A 117 5.12 -10.74 -5.52
N LEU A 118 5.60 -10.08 -4.47
CA LEU A 118 4.86 -9.92 -3.22
C LEU A 118 3.67 -8.95 -3.34
N GLY A 119 3.74 -7.99 -4.26
CA GLY A 119 2.67 -7.01 -4.48
C GLY A 119 1.34 -7.65 -4.91
N LYS A 120 1.37 -8.79 -5.62
CA LYS A 120 0.15 -9.50 -6.07
C LYS A 120 -0.72 -9.96 -4.90
N PHE A 121 -0.11 -10.25 -3.74
CA PHE A 121 -0.83 -10.78 -2.56
C PHE A 121 -1.72 -9.73 -1.90
N LEU A 122 -1.54 -8.43 -2.20
CA LEU A 122 -2.50 -7.39 -1.78
C LEU A 122 -3.88 -7.61 -2.42
N ALA A 123 -3.93 -8.04 -3.69
CA ALA A 123 -5.18 -8.31 -4.39
C ALA A 123 -5.73 -9.70 -4.07
N GLU A 124 -4.86 -10.70 -3.91
CA GLU A 124 -5.26 -12.09 -3.65
C GLU A 124 -5.73 -12.31 -2.20
N ASP A 125 -5.01 -11.76 -1.22
CA ASP A 125 -5.30 -11.97 0.20
C ASP A 125 -6.14 -10.85 0.82
N THR A 126 -6.25 -9.70 0.16
CA THR A 126 -6.94 -8.51 0.67
C THR A 126 -6.51 -8.16 2.10
N PRO A 127 -5.19 -8.05 2.37
CA PRO A 127 -4.71 -7.83 3.72
C PRO A 127 -5.10 -6.43 4.22
N ILE A 128 -5.16 -6.30 5.54
CA ILE A 128 -5.39 -5.00 6.16
C ILE A 128 -4.13 -4.16 6.01
N VAL A 129 -4.25 -3.03 5.31
CA VAL A 129 -3.19 -2.02 5.25
C VAL A 129 -3.39 -1.00 6.38
N ARG A 130 -2.33 -0.74 7.15
CA ARG A 130 -2.31 0.30 8.18
C ARG A 130 -1.07 1.15 8.08
N THR A 131 -1.24 2.43 8.34
CA THR A 131 -0.14 3.36 8.55
C THR A 131 0.12 3.52 10.04
N TRP A 132 1.38 3.74 10.38
CA TRP A 132 1.85 3.87 11.75
C TRP A 132 2.57 5.21 11.91
N PRO A 133 2.56 5.82 13.11
CA PRO A 133 3.26 7.06 13.36
C PRO A 133 4.76 6.96 13.05
N ASN A 134 5.37 8.13 12.80
CA ASN A 134 6.79 8.25 12.52
C ASN A 134 7.66 7.61 13.61
N GLN A 135 8.63 6.82 13.20
CA GLN A 135 9.49 6.05 14.08
C GLN A 135 10.91 6.60 14.12
N VAL A 136 11.59 6.36 15.24
CA VAL A 136 12.99 6.76 15.45
C VAL A 136 13.98 5.62 15.19
N SER A 137 13.52 4.36 15.12
CA SER A 137 14.36 3.19 14.81
C SER A 137 13.55 1.98 14.34
N VAL A 138 14.19 1.09 13.57
CA VAL A 138 13.63 -0.18 13.10
C VAL A 138 13.33 -1.13 14.26
N GLY A 139 14.30 -1.32 15.17
CA GLY A 139 14.18 -2.27 16.27
C GLY A 139 13.12 -1.86 17.31
N GLY A 140 13.04 -0.56 17.63
CA GLY A 140 12.00 -0.03 18.51
C GLY A 140 10.61 -0.17 17.90
N PHE A 141 10.48 0.07 16.60
CA PHE A 141 9.23 -0.11 15.86
C PHE A 141 8.73 -1.56 15.89
N ALA A 142 9.56 -2.54 15.54
CA ALA A 142 9.13 -3.94 15.49
C ALA A 142 8.65 -4.45 16.86
N ASN A 143 9.33 -4.08 17.94
CA ASN A 143 8.92 -4.43 19.30
C ASN A 143 7.62 -3.75 19.70
N ASN A 144 7.51 -2.45 19.43
CA ASN A 144 6.34 -1.67 19.79
C ASN A 144 5.11 -2.14 19.01
N LEU A 145 5.26 -2.41 17.71
CA LEU A 145 4.17 -2.89 16.86
C LEU A 145 3.67 -4.26 17.31
N ALA A 146 4.56 -5.17 17.71
CA ALA A 146 4.17 -6.48 18.21
C ALA A 146 3.27 -6.40 19.45
N LEU A 147 3.50 -5.43 20.34
CA LEU A 147 2.62 -5.20 21.52
C LEU A 147 1.21 -4.74 21.14
N HIS A 148 1.05 -4.17 19.95
CA HIS A 148 -0.21 -3.69 19.41
C HIS A 148 -0.82 -4.63 18.36
N MET A 149 -0.16 -5.75 18.06
CA MET A 149 -0.69 -6.83 17.22
C MET A 149 -1.10 -7.97 18.14
N GLN A 150 -2.32 -7.92 18.67
CA GLN A 150 -2.80 -8.94 19.60
C GLN A 150 -3.54 -10.04 18.85
N VAL A 151 -3.30 -11.28 19.28
CA VAL A 151 -4.07 -12.46 18.87
C VAL A 151 -4.78 -12.99 20.12
N GLY A 152 -5.90 -12.38 20.51
CA GLY A 152 -6.68 -12.84 21.67
C GLY A 152 -5.91 -12.95 22.99
N GLY A 153 -4.88 -12.12 23.20
CA GLY A 153 -4.03 -12.15 24.40
C GLY A 153 -2.99 -13.27 24.47
N GLN A 154 -2.79 -14.03 23.38
CA GLN A 154 -1.75 -15.07 23.28
C GLN A 154 -0.42 -14.48 22.77
N ASP A 155 0.68 -15.15 23.11
CA ASP A 155 1.99 -14.84 22.52
C ASP A 155 1.97 -15.24 21.03
N LEU A 156 2.51 -14.39 20.16
CA LEU A 156 2.60 -14.67 18.72
C LEU A 156 3.29 -16.02 18.44
N THR A 157 4.25 -16.43 19.28
CA THR A 157 4.97 -17.72 19.18
C THR A 157 4.14 -18.96 19.53
N GLU A 158 2.91 -18.77 19.99
CA GLU A 158 1.93 -19.83 20.25
C GLU A 158 0.74 -19.76 19.28
N THR A 159 0.81 -18.85 18.30
CA THR A 159 -0.26 -18.61 17.34
C THR A 159 0.18 -18.95 15.92
N PRO A 160 -0.74 -19.07 14.96
CA PRO A 160 -0.38 -19.20 13.55
C PRO A 160 0.26 -17.94 12.97
N TRP A 161 0.24 -16.82 13.68
CA TRP A 161 0.74 -15.54 13.20
C TRP A 161 2.24 -15.39 13.42
N CYS A 162 2.92 -14.75 12.47
CA CYS A 162 4.26 -14.25 12.63
C CYS A 162 4.38 -12.86 11.97
N LEU A 163 5.27 -12.04 12.50
CA LEU A 163 5.57 -10.71 11.98
C LEU A 163 6.94 -10.72 11.33
N VAL A 164 7.06 -10.14 10.14
CA VAL A 164 8.35 -9.85 9.50
C VAL A 164 8.46 -8.34 9.36
N ALA A 165 9.39 -7.74 10.09
CA ALA A 165 9.56 -6.29 10.17
C ALA A 165 10.94 -5.87 9.68
N GLY A 166 11.00 -4.93 8.74
CA GLY A 166 12.25 -4.46 8.14
C GLY A 166 12.15 -3.03 7.61
N LYS A 167 13.28 -2.52 7.11
CA LYS A 167 13.37 -1.22 6.45
C LYS A 167 13.44 -1.39 4.93
N THR A 168 12.99 -0.39 4.20
CA THR A 168 13.19 -0.24 2.76
C THR A 168 13.52 1.20 2.42
N LYS A 169 14.27 1.38 1.33
CA LYS A 169 14.60 2.70 0.80
C LYS A 169 13.57 3.12 -0.24
N LEU A 170 12.98 4.29 0.01
CA LEU A 170 12.25 5.05 -0.98
C LEU A 170 13.13 6.17 -1.53
N PRO A 171 12.80 6.77 -2.69
CA PRO A 171 13.53 7.93 -3.22
C PRO A 171 13.65 9.07 -2.20
N ASP A 172 12.60 9.28 -1.41
CA ASP A 172 12.49 10.41 -0.48
C ASP A 172 12.94 10.07 0.96
N GLY A 173 13.30 8.82 1.26
CA GLY A 173 13.88 8.43 2.54
C GLY A 173 13.68 6.96 2.93
N LEU A 174 13.53 6.67 4.23
CA LEU A 174 13.43 5.31 4.74
C LEU A 174 12.01 5.02 5.23
N LEU A 175 11.46 3.90 4.78
CA LEU A 175 10.16 3.39 5.21
C LEU A 175 10.38 2.10 6.00
N LEU A 176 9.68 1.95 7.11
CA LEU A 176 9.59 0.70 7.85
C LEU A 176 8.34 -0.05 7.38
N VAL A 177 8.51 -1.34 7.09
CA VAL A 177 7.43 -2.22 6.66
C VAL A 177 7.37 -3.40 7.62
N THR A 178 6.17 -3.71 8.11
CA THR A 178 5.90 -4.96 8.82
C THR A 178 4.79 -5.72 8.12
N LEU A 179 5.02 -7.00 7.88
CA LEU A 179 4.05 -7.92 7.33
C LEU A 179 3.59 -8.86 8.45
N ALA A 180 2.28 -8.90 8.69
CA ALA A 180 1.66 -9.93 9.52
C ALA A 180 1.23 -11.08 8.63
N LEU A 181 1.79 -12.25 8.91
CA LEU A 181 1.70 -13.43 8.06
C LEU A 181 1.12 -14.58 8.89
N ALA A 182 0.15 -15.29 8.33
CA ALA A 182 -0.51 -16.40 9.02
C ALA A 182 -0.17 -17.74 8.37
N ALA A 183 0.36 -18.67 9.17
CA ALA A 183 0.57 -20.06 8.79
C ALA A 183 -0.72 -20.89 8.98
N GLU A 184 -0.69 -22.15 8.53
CA GLU A 184 -1.78 -23.11 8.77
C GLU A 184 -1.90 -23.54 10.24
N ALA A 185 -0.76 -23.64 10.93
CA ALA A 185 -0.67 -24.09 12.31
C ALA A 185 0.16 -23.13 13.16
N PRO A 186 0.03 -23.17 14.50
CA PRO A 186 0.88 -22.40 15.40
C PRO A 186 2.38 -22.57 15.10
N ASN A 187 3.11 -21.46 15.18
CA ASN A 187 4.53 -21.41 14.84
C ASN A 187 5.33 -20.65 15.90
N ARG A 188 6.66 -20.85 15.93
CA ARG A 188 7.56 -20.25 16.94
C ARG A 188 8.32 -19.01 16.45
N LEU A 189 7.95 -18.44 15.30
CA LEU A 189 8.70 -17.33 14.72
C LEU A 189 8.46 -16.03 15.49
N GLY A 190 7.22 -15.79 15.93
CA GLY A 190 6.86 -14.57 16.65
C GLY A 190 7.14 -13.32 15.82
N VAL A 191 8.27 -12.65 16.08
CA VAL A 191 8.70 -11.44 15.37
C VAL A 191 10.10 -11.63 14.76
N VAL A 192 10.15 -11.73 13.44
CA VAL A 192 11.37 -11.74 12.64
C VAL A 192 11.76 -10.29 12.32
N ARG A 193 12.91 -9.85 12.83
CA ARG A 193 13.43 -8.49 12.61
C ARG A 193 14.51 -8.55 11.54
N LEU A 194 14.35 -7.73 10.52
CA LEU A 194 15.31 -7.57 9.43
C LEU A 194 16.12 -6.31 9.71
N GLU A 195 17.42 -6.50 9.90
CA GLU A 195 18.36 -5.40 10.11
C GLU A 195 18.63 -4.66 8.81
N ASP A 196 18.67 -5.39 7.69
CA ASP A 196 19.00 -4.88 6.36
C ASP A 196 17.99 -5.28 5.30
N GLU A 197 17.89 -4.44 4.28
CA GLU A 197 16.94 -4.60 3.17
C GLU A 197 17.18 -5.90 2.37
N SER A 198 18.42 -6.36 2.27
CA SER A 198 18.76 -7.63 1.60
C SER A 198 18.21 -8.87 2.31
N GLN A 199 17.82 -8.76 3.57
CA GLN A 199 17.27 -9.88 4.34
C GLN A 199 15.79 -10.16 4.00
N TRP A 200 15.09 -9.24 3.32
CA TRP A 200 13.72 -9.48 2.85
C TRP A 200 13.62 -10.74 2.00
N MET A 201 14.50 -10.85 1.00
CA MET A 201 14.58 -12.01 0.09
C MET A 201 15.04 -13.31 0.77
N GLN A 202 15.64 -13.22 1.96
CA GLN A 202 16.07 -14.39 2.73
C GLN A 202 14.94 -14.88 3.66
N ALA A 203 14.20 -13.94 4.25
CA ALA A 203 13.10 -14.23 5.15
C ALA A 203 11.86 -14.69 4.40
N ILE A 204 11.52 -14.01 3.29
CA ILE A 204 10.30 -14.23 2.52
C ILE A 204 10.63 -14.76 1.13
N GLN A 205 9.89 -15.78 0.73
CA GLN A 205 10.01 -16.38 -0.60
C GLN A 205 8.65 -16.34 -1.29
N VAL A 206 8.65 -15.82 -2.51
CA VAL A 206 7.51 -15.87 -3.40
C VAL A 206 7.85 -16.84 -4.53
N ASN A 207 7.09 -17.93 -4.62
CA ASN A 207 7.16 -18.84 -5.76
C ASN A 207 6.09 -18.43 -6.77
N ARG A 208 6.40 -18.47 -8.06
CA ARG A 208 5.33 -18.50 -9.06
C ARG A 208 4.61 -19.84 -8.92
N SER A 209 3.37 -19.84 -8.46
CA SER A 209 2.48 -20.95 -8.75
C SER A 209 2.31 -20.98 -10.26
N ASN A 210 2.94 -21.95 -10.94
CA ASN A 210 2.53 -22.29 -12.29
C ASN A 210 1.05 -22.67 -12.20
N GLY A 211 0.19 -21.88 -12.88
CA GLY A 211 -1.22 -22.22 -13.06
C GLY A 211 -1.39 -23.50 -13.85
#